data_AF-A0A349W2W4-F1
#
_entry.id   AF-A0A349W2W4-F1
#
_cell.length_a   1.000
_cell.length_b   1.000
_cell.length_c   1.000
_cell.angle_alpha   90.00
_cell.angle_beta   90.00
_cell.angle_gamma   90.00
#
_symmetry.space_group_name_H-M   'P 1'
#
loop_
_entity.id
_entity.type
_entity.pdbx_description
1 polymer ?
#
loop_
_entity_poly.entity_id
_entity_poly.type
_entity_poly.pdbx_seq_one_letter_code
_entity_poly.pdbx_strand_id
1 'polypeptide(L)'
;QTCFDFVSKISLEKGIKEEYKLERTLLAVENCRNISKKDMIHNDATPEIIVNPENYEVSLDGEILRSKPVDTVSLGQRYFLF
;
A
#
# COMPACT_ATOMS: atom_id res chain seq x y z
N GLN A 1 -20.30 3.65 16.59
CA GLN A 1 -19.01 4.14 16.04
C GLN A 1 -18.98 3.78 14.56
N THR A 2 -18.66 4.74 13.69
CA THR A 2 -18.65 4.54 12.22
C THR A 2 -17.25 4.72 11.60
N CYS A 3 -16.30 5.29 12.34
CA CYS A 3 -14.93 5.52 11.90
C CYS A 3 -13.96 5.57 13.09
N PHE A 4 -12.67 5.41 12.78
CA PHE A 4 -11.56 5.44 13.73
C PHE A 4 -10.39 6.25 13.16
N ASP A 5 -9.55 6.79 14.04
CA ASP A 5 -8.25 7.36 13.67
C ASP A 5 -7.14 6.48 14.23
N PHE A 6 -6.27 6.01 13.33
CA PHE A 6 -5.13 5.18 13.71
C PHE A 6 -3.93 6.06 14.05
N VAL A 7 -3.37 5.89 15.24
CA VAL A 7 -2.26 6.68 15.76
C VAL A 7 -1.15 5.77 16.28
N SER A 8 0.03 6.33 16.55
CA SER A 8 1.09 5.57 17.21
C SER A 8 0.70 5.21 18.65
N LYS A 9 1.22 4.10 19.18
CA LYS A 9 1.00 3.72 20.59
C LYS A 9 1.39 4.83 21.56
N ILE A 10 2.53 5.49 21.33
CA ILE A 10 3.01 6.60 22.17
C ILE A 10 2.07 7.82 22.14
N SER A 11 1.33 8.03 21.04
CA SER A 11 0.34 9.10 20.97
C SER A 11 -0.83 8.85 21.93
N LEU A 12 -1.34 7.62 22.01
CA LEU A 12 -2.38 7.27 22.97
C LEU A 12 -1.89 7.42 24.41
N GLU A 13 -0.67 6.94 24.68
CA GLU A 13 -0.04 7.03 26.01
C GLU A 13 0.15 8.49 26.46
N LYS A 14 0.33 9.42 25.52
CA LYS A 14 0.42 10.86 25.77
C LYS A 14 -0.92 11.58 25.92
N GLY A 15 -2.06 10.89 25.74
CA GLY A 15 -3.38 11.50 25.91
C GLY A 15 -3.73 12.54 24.83
N ILE A 16 -3.26 12.34 23.59
CA ILE A 16 -3.48 13.33 22.52
C ILE A 16 -4.97 13.53 22.16
N LYS A 17 -5.83 12.57 22.52
CA LYS A 17 -7.26 12.68 22.27
C LYS A 17 -7.83 13.85 23.06
N GLU A 18 -7.47 13.93 24.33
CA GLU A 18 -7.88 14.99 25.24
C GLU A 18 -7.15 16.29 24.92
N GLU A 19 -5.84 16.23 24.67
CA GLU A 19 -5.00 17.39 24.33
C GLU A 19 -5.54 18.15 23.11
N TYR A 20 -5.88 17.42 22.04
CA TYR A 20 -6.37 18.00 20.79
C TYR A 20 -7.90 18.00 20.67
N LYS A 21 -8.63 17.56 21.70
CA LYS A 21 -10.09 17.51 21.72
C LYS A 21 -10.68 16.72 20.55
N LEU A 22 -10.09 15.56 20.26
CA LEU A 22 -10.52 14.70 19.16
C LEU A 22 -11.79 13.95 19.54
N GLU A 23 -12.82 14.05 18.70
CA GLU A 23 -14.10 13.38 18.92
C GLU A 23 -14.07 11.90 18.51
N ARG A 24 -13.27 11.57 17.48
CA ARG A 24 -13.16 10.22 16.93
C ARG A 24 -12.46 9.28 17.92
N THR A 25 -12.79 8.00 17.83
CA THR A 25 -12.09 6.97 18.61
C THR A 25 -10.71 6.74 18.00
N LEU A 26 -9.67 6.85 18.84
CA LEU A 26 -8.29 6.59 18.44
C LEU A 26 -7.94 5.13 18.69
N LEU A 27 -7.23 4.51 17.75
CA LEU A 27 -6.69 3.14 17.86
C LEU A 27 -5.17 3.15 17.63
N ALA A 28 -4.42 2.41 18.42
CA ALA A 28 -2.97 2.29 18.22
C ALA A 28 -2.66 1.34 17.07
N VAL A 29 -1.73 1.73 16.20
CA VAL A 29 -1.11 0.80 15.25
C VAL A 29 -0.13 -0.14 15.99
N GLU A 30 -0.12 -1.41 15.60
CA GLU A 30 0.71 -2.46 16.20
C GLU A 30 1.24 -3.43 15.14
N ASN A 31 2.17 -4.32 15.52
CA ASN A 31 2.68 -5.40 14.67
C ASN A 31 3.21 -4.98 13.28
N CYS A 32 3.81 -3.78 13.19
CA CYS A 32 4.33 -3.30 11.91
C CYS A 32 5.75 -3.81 11.60
N ARG A 33 6.49 -4.29 12.60
CA ARG A 33 7.93 -4.62 12.51
C ARG A 33 8.25 -6.11 12.47
N ASN A 34 7.24 -6.95 12.61
CA ASN A 34 7.33 -8.41 12.61
C ASN A 34 6.64 -9.05 11.39
N ILE A 35 6.37 -8.26 10.35
CA ILE A 35 5.81 -8.71 9.07
C ILE A 35 6.82 -8.51 7.94
N SER A 36 6.65 -9.29 6.87
CA SER A 36 7.54 -9.40 5.71
C SER A 36 6.72 -9.56 4.43
N LYS A 37 7.40 -9.73 3.28
CA LYS A 37 6.74 -10.02 2.01
C LYS A 37 5.87 -11.29 2.07
N LYS A 38 6.23 -12.27 2.90
CA LYS A 38 5.50 -13.54 3.11
C LYS A 38 4.13 -13.38 3.75
N ASP A 39 3.90 -12.28 4.45
CA ASP A 39 2.64 -12.01 5.14
C ASP A 39 1.58 -11.37 4.20
N MET A 40 1.95 -11.12 2.94
CA MET A 40 1.05 -10.56 1.93
C MET A 40 0.16 -11.65 1.32
N ILE A 41 -1.10 -11.71 1.75
CA ILE A 41 -2.08 -12.69 1.28
C ILE A 41 -2.22 -12.60 -0.26
N HIS A 42 -2.05 -13.73 -0.93
CA HIS A 42 -2.09 -13.90 -2.39
C HIS A 42 -0.97 -13.20 -3.19
N ASN A 43 -0.05 -12.46 -2.55
CA ASN A 43 0.92 -11.58 -3.26
C ASN A 43 2.29 -11.53 -2.57
N ASP A 44 2.87 -12.69 -2.23
CA ASP A 44 4.09 -12.83 -1.44
C ASP A 44 5.36 -13.18 -2.22
N ALA A 45 5.31 -13.19 -3.56
CA ALA A 45 6.47 -13.54 -4.39
C ALA A 45 7.68 -12.61 -4.17
N THR A 46 8.87 -13.21 -4.10
CA THR A 46 10.18 -12.52 -4.01
C THR A 46 11.12 -13.00 -5.13
N PRO A 47 10.84 -12.69 -6.41
CA PRO A 47 11.69 -13.09 -7.52
C PRO A 47 12.95 -12.23 -7.61
N GLU A 48 13.92 -12.65 -8.42
CA GLU A 48 15.05 -11.79 -8.79
C GLU A 48 14.59 -10.78 -9.85
N ILE A 49 14.74 -9.49 -9.55
CA ILE A 49 14.37 -8.40 -10.46
C ILE A 49 15.65 -7.69 -10.90
N ILE A 50 15.89 -7.66 -12.20
CA ILE A 50 17.05 -6.99 -12.80
C ILE A 50 16.54 -5.86 -13.69
N VAL A 51 17.14 -4.69 -13.56
CA VAL A 51 16.87 -3.53 -14.43
C VAL A 51 18.15 -3.16 -15.16
N ASN A 52 18.10 -3.18 -16.49
CA ASN A 52 19.22 -2.74 -17.31
C ASN A 52 19.38 -1.21 -17.20
N PRO A 53 20.55 -0.69 -16.80
CA PRO A 53 20.74 0.73 -16.50
C PRO A 53 20.77 1.63 -17.75
N GLU A 54 20.99 1.08 -18.93
CA GLU A 54 21.13 1.84 -20.18
C GLU A 54 19.81 1.96 -20.94
N ASN A 55 19.00 0.89 -20.95
CA ASN A 55 17.78 0.83 -21.75
C ASN A 55 16.49 0.61 -20.94
N TYR A 56 16.61 0.46 -19.61
CA TYR A 56 15.51 0.27 -18.66
C TYR A 56 14.67 -0.99 -18.88
N GLU A 57 15.21 -1.98 -19.59
CA GLU A 57 14.61 -3.31 -19.68
C GLU A 57 14.57 -3.96 -18.29
N VAL A 58 13.40 -4.51 -17.95
CA VAL A 58 13.17 -5.19 -16.68
C VAL A 58 13.04 -6.68 -16.96
N SER A 59 13.80 -7.50 -16.24
CA SER A 59 13.62 -8.96 -16.24
C SER A 59 13.30 -9.49 -14.85
N LEU A 60 12.57 -10.61 -14.84
CA LEU A 60 12.17 -11.35 -13.65
C LEU A 60 12.60 -12.80 -13.84
N ASP A 61 13.47 -13.28 -12.95
CA ASP A 61 14.07 -14.62 -13.02
C ASP A 61 14.65 -14.96 -14.42
N GLY A 62 15.24 -13.95 -15.08
CA GLY A 62 15.83 -14.06 -16.42
C GLY A 62 14.88 -13.82 -17.60
N GLU A 63 13.57 -13.68 -17.37
CA GLU A 63 12.59 -13.41 -18.41
C GLU A 63 12.26 -11.91 -18.52
N ILE A 64 12.31 -11.37 -19.74
CA ILE A 64 12.01 -9.94 -20.00
C ILE A 64 10.51 -9.68 -19.79
N LEU A 65 10.19 -8.69 -18.96
CA LEU A 65 8.83 -8.24 -18.70
C LEU A 65 8.45 -7.07 -19.60
N ARG A 66 7.37 -7.23 -20.38
CA ARG A 66 6.79 -6.14 -21.16
C ARG A 66 5.28 -6.32 -21.34
N SER A 67 4.54 -5.23 -21.26
CA SER A 67 3.14 -5.16 -21.69
C SER A 67 2.98 -4.17 -22.84
N LYS A 68 1.90 -4.34 -23.60
CA LYS A 68 1.50 -3.36 -24.62
C LYS A 68 0.62 -2.30 -23.96
N PRO A 69 0.73 -1.03 -24.38
CA PRO A 69 -0.25 -0.03 -23.99
C PRO A 69 -1.65 -0.42 -24.48
N VAL A 70 -2.68 0.05 -23.79
CA VAL A 70 -4.09 -0.12 -24.18
C VAL A 70 -4.73 1.25 -24.38
N ASP A 71 -5.53 1.39 -25.42
CA ASP A 71 -6.18 2.68 -25.76
C ASP A 71 -7.43 2.95 -24.92
N THR A 72 -8.06 1.90 -24.40
CA THR A 72 -9.28 1.98 -23.60
C THR A 72 -9.26 0.95 -22.47
N VAL A 73 -9.99 1.23 -21.39
CA VAL A 73 -10.13 0.34 -20.24
C VAL A 73 -11.59 0.17 -19.85
N SER A 74 -11.90 -1.00 -19.30
CA SER A 74 -13.14 -1.19 -18.54
C SER A 74 -13.18 -0.27 -17.32
N LEU A 75 -14.38 0.00 -16.79
CA LEU A 75 -14.58 0.92 -15.68
C LEU A 75 -13.99 2.34 -15.92
N GLY A 76 -13.74 2.71 -17.18
CA GLY A 76 -13.40 4.07 -17.59
C GLY A 76 -14.65 4.91 -17.88
N GLN A 77 -14.71 5.53 -19.07
CA GLN A 77 -15.71 6.52 -19.47
C GLN A 77 -17.18 6.14 -19.21
N ARG A 78 -17.54 4.85 -19.19
CA ARG A 78 -18.92 4.40 -18.98
C ARG A 78 -19.51 4.87 -17.64
N TYR A 79 -18.69 5.06 -16.61
CA TYR A 79 -19.17 5.28 -15.24
C TYR A 79 -18.92 6.69 -14.70
N PHE A 80 -18.21 7.54 -15.45
CA PHE A 80 -17.83 8.87 -15.00
C PHE A 80 -18.49 9.94 -15.89
N LEU A 81 -19.04 10.97 -15.24
CA LEU A 81 -19.70 12.09 -15.94
C LEU A 81 -18.67 12.99 -16.67
N PHE A 82 -17.46 13.10 -16.13
CA PHE A 82 -16.32 13.82 -16.67
C PHE A 82 -15.04 13.04 -16.44
#